data_AF-A0A956MGD3-F1
#
_entry.id   AF-A0A956MGD3-F1
#
_cell.length_a   1.000
_cell.length_b   1.000
_cell.length_c   1.000
_cell.angle_alpha   90.00
_cell.angle_beta   90.00
_cell.angle_gamma   90.00
#
_symmetry.space_group_name_H-M   'P 1'
#
loop_
_entity.id
_entity.type
_entity.pdbx_description
1 polymer ?
#
loop_
_entity_poly.entity_id
_entity_poly.type
_entity_poly.pdbx_seq_one_letter_code
_entity_poly.pdbx_strand_id
1 'polypeptide(L)'
;MILRRYGVNLQSVDVNFDARAMTEIGFRRNHETSIAAEEFEDRYVLDERFELEARAEGDVQDEVERAVLADLERQLQALNAALPAGHVLVIESEQGQDYPKTRDDKQNVLVDGENRLRFAWRVDPPLRVGRYRLR
;
A
#
# COMPACT_ATOMS: atom_id res chain seq x y z
N MET A 1 -3.68 -13.80 -3.01
CA MET A 1 -4.93 -13.06 -2.68
C MET A 1 -4.62 -12.04 -1.60
N ILE A 2 -5.23 -10.86 -1.69
CA ILE A 2 -5.09 -9.79 -0.69
C ILE A 2 -6.43 -9.61 0.03
N LEU A 3 -6.41 -9.62 1.36
CA LEU A 3 -7.55 -9.43 2.23
C LEU A 3 -7.43 -8.11 2.99
N ARG A 4 -8.56 -7.50 3.31
CA ARG A 4 -8.63 -6.33 4.20
C ARG A 4 -9.81 -6.44 5.14
N ARG A 5 -9.63 -5.99 6.37
CA ARG A 5 -10.69 -5.97 7.39
C ARG A 5 -11.72 -4.88 7.10
N TYR A 6 -12.99 -5.26 7.13
CA TYR A 6 -14.15 -4.38 7.07
C TYR A 6 -15.16 -4.79 8.15
N GLY A 7 -15.09 -4.12 9.29
CA GLY A 7 -15.88 -4.50 10.46
C GLY A 7 -15.47 -5.89 10.96
N VAL A 8 -16.43 -6.81 11.03
CA VAL A 8 -16.24 -8.17 11.54
C VAL A 8 -15.74 -9.18 10.50
N ASN A 9 -15.51 -8.75 9.26
CA ASN A 9 -15.09 -9.64 8.18
C ASN A 9 -13.76 -9.19 7.56
N LEU A 10 -12.95 -10.13 7.12
CA LEU A 10 -11.89 -9.92 6.14
C LEU A 10 -12.47 -10.19 4.75
N GLN A 11 -12.26 -9.27 3.82
CA GLN A 11 -12.76 -9.36 2.45
C GLN A 11 -11.62 -9.23 1.45
N SER A 12 -11.74 -9.95 0.34
CA SER A 12 -10.79 -9.82 -0.77
C SER A 12 -10.93 -8.48 -1.48
N VAL A 13 -9.77 -7.93 -1.85
CA VAL A 13 -9.67 -6.59 -2.44
C VAL A 13 -8.68 -6.58 -3.61
N ASP A 14 -8.96 -5.71 -4.56
CA ASP A 14 -8.02 -5.27 -5.59
C ASP A 14 -7.34 -3.98 -5.12
N VAL A 15 -6.10 -3.78 -5.58
CA VAL A 15 -5.37 -2.52 -5.43
C VAL A 15 -6.07 -1.45 -6.29
N ASN A 16 -6.26 -0.25 -5.73
CA ASN A 16 -6.86 0.87 -6.42
C ASN A 16 -6.09 2.15 -6.04
N PHE A 17 -4.84 2.22 -6.49
CA PHE A 17 -3.98 3.38 -6.24
C PHE A 17 -4.16 4.43 -7.34
N ASP A 18 -4.50 5.66 -6.96
CA ASP A 18 -4.80 6.73 -7.89
C ASP A 18 -4.48 8.09 -7.28
N ALA A 19 -3.48 8.78 -7.85
CA ALA A 19 -3.07 10.13 -7.48
C ALA A 19 -4.22 11.16 -7.47
N ARG A 20 -5.28 10.90 -8.24
CA ARG A 20 -6.44 11.81 -8.35
C ARG A 20 -7.58 11.47 -7.39
N ALA A 21 -7.49 10.35 -6.67
CA ALA A 21 -8.53 9.93 -5.75
C ALA A 21 -8.42 10.67 -4.41
N MET A 22 -9.55 10.80 -3.69
CA MET A 22 -9.58 11.29 -2.31
C MET A 22 -8.74 10.44 -1.34
N THR A 23 -8.42 9.22 -1.72
CA THR A 23 -7.53 8.31 -0.99
C THR A 23 -6.63 7.64 -2.01
N GLU A 24 -5.41 8.15 -2.16
CA GLU A 24 -4.52 7.73 -3.24
C GLU A 24 -4.06 6.28 -3.08
N ILE A 25 -3.98 5.78 -1.85
CA ILE A 25 -3.66 4.39 -1.54
C ILE A 25 -4.96 3.67 -1.17
N GLY A 26 -5.73 3.29 -2.19
CA GLY A 26 -7.05 2.67 -2.04
C GLY A 26 -7.07 1.16 -2.23
N PHE A 27 -8.08 0.51 -1.64
CA PHE A 27 -8.41 -0.90 -1.86
C PHE A 27 -9.91 -1.03 -2.17
N ARG A 28 -10.23 -1.71 -3.28
CA ARG A 28 -11.60 -1.93 -3.72
C ARG A 28 -12.00 -3.39 -3.48
N ARG A 29 -13.13 -3.63 -2.83
CA ARG A 29 -13.68 -4.99 -2.67
C ARG A 29 -13.92 -5.60 -4.04
N ASN A 30 -13.45 -6.83 -4.23
CA ASN A 30 -13.70 -7.60 -5.45
C ASN A 30 -14.76 -8.70 -5.24
N HIS A 31 -15.23 -8.88 -4.00
CA HIS A 31 -16.30 -9.80 -3.59
C HIS A 31 -16.03 -11.30 -3.83
N GLU A 32 -14.78 -11.68 -4.10
CA GLU A 32 -14.40 -13.08 -4.32
C GLU A 32 -14.36 -13.90 -3.02
N THR A 33 -14.06 -13.28 -1.89
CA THR A 33 -13.91 -13.93 -0.58
C THR A 33 -14.35 -13.00 0.54
N SER A 34 -15.06 -13.57 1.51
CA SER A 34 -15.41 -12.91 2.78
C SER A 34 -15.32 -13.95 3.89
N ILE A 35 -14.47 -13.71 4.89
CA ILE A 35 -14.21 -14.60 6.03
C ILE A 35 -14.50 -13.82 7.30
N ALA A 36 -15.20 -14.41 8.27
CA ALA A 36 -15.37 -13.78 9.57
C ALA A 36 -14.00 -13.60 10.26
N ALA A 37 -13.78 -12.48 10.93
CA ALA A 37 -12.48 -12.19 11.57
C ALA A 37 -12.11 -13.26 12.61
N GLU A 38 -13.07 -13.69 13.41
CA GLU A 38 -12.89 -14.78 14.38
C GLU A 38 -12.49 -16.09 13.69
N GLU A 39 -13.19 -16.46 12.61
CA GLU A 39 -12.85 -17.65 11.82
C GLU A 39 -11.45 -17.56 11.19
N PHE A 40 -11.06 -16.37 10.74
CA PHE A 40 -9.73 -16.13 10.19
C PHE A 40 -8.63 -16.33 11.25
N GLU A 41 -8.84 -15.78 12.45
CA GLU A 41 -7.92 -15.91 13.58
C GLU A 41 -7.76 -17.35 14.07
N ASP A 42 -8.80 -18.19 13.90
CA ASP A 42 -8.74 -19.63 14.21
C ASP A 42 -7.98 -20.43 13.15
N ARG A 43 -8.16 -20.10 11.87
CA ARG A 43 -7.66 -20.88 10.74
C ARG A 43 -6.28 -20.48 10.24
N TYR A 44 -5.90 -19.23 10.46
CA TYR A 44 -4.65 -18.67 9.95
C TYR A 44 -3.72 -18.27 11.09
N VAL A 45 -2.43 -18.29 10.79
CA VAL A 45 -1.39 -17.75 11.66
C VAL A 45 -0.50 -16.82 10.84
N LEU A 46 -0.07 -15.74 11.47
CA LEU A 46 0.90 -14.84 10.89
C LEU A 46 2.19 -15.59 10.61
N ASP A 47 2.66 -15.49 9.39
CA ASP A 47 3.93 -16.06 8.93
C ASP A 47 5.01 -14.97 8.89
N GLU A 48 4.72 -13.81 8.27
CA GLU A 48 5.67 -12.72 8.10
C GLU A 48 4.95 -11.36 8.01
N ARG A 49 5.62 -10.26 8.41
CA ARG A 49 5.13 -8.89 8.21
C ARG A 49 6.04 -8.11 7.29
N PHE A 50 5.43 -7.26 6.47
CA PHE A 50 6.09 -6.35 5.55
C PHE A 50 5.62 -4.92 5.83
N GLU A 51 6.56 -3.99 5.84
CA GLU A 51 6.28 -2.55 5.80
C GLU A 51 6.73 -2.06 4.42
N LEU A 52 5.75 -1.67 3.60
CA LEU A 52 6.01 -1.20 2.23
C LEU A 52 6.15 0.31 2.24
N GLU A 53 7.35 0.76 1.89
CA GLU A 53 7.72 2.16 1.70
C GLU A 53 7.96 2.42 0.22
N ALA A 54 7.60 3.60 -0.25
CA ALA A 54 7.93 4.06 -1.60
C ALA A 54 8.36 5.52 -1.55
N ARG A 55 9.35 5.88 -2.37
CA ARG A 55 9.87 7.25 -2.51
C ARG A 55 10.26 7.52 -3.95
N ALA A 56 10.00 8.72 -4.43
CA ALA A 56 10.48 9.21 -5.71
C ALA A 56 10.82 10.69 -5.63
N GLU A 57 11.67 11.16 -6.55
CA GLU A 57 12.05 12.57 -6.68
C GLU A 57 12.18 12.95 -8.15
N GLY A 58 11.94 14.22 -8.46
CA GLY A 58 11.95 14.70 -9.83
C GLY A 58 11.55 16.17 -9.95
N ASP A 59 11.51 16.65 -11.18
CA ASP A 59 11.28 18.07 -11.47
C ASP A 59 9.81 18.38 -11.80
N VAL A 60 8.97 17.33 -11.93
CA VAL A 60 7.54 17.42 -12.25
C VAL A 60 6.74 16.73 -11.15
N GLN A 61 5.98 17.50 -10.38
CA GLN A 61 5.23 17.01 -9.21
C GLN A 61 4.38 15.76 -9.53
N ASP A 62 3.50 15.85 -10.52
CA ASP A 62 2.57 14.77 -10.88
C ASP A 62 3.28 13.47 -11.32
N GLU A 63 4.46 13.57 -11.92
CA GLU A 63 5.24 12.40 -12.33
C GLU A 63 5.86 11.70 -11.12
N VAL A 64 6.36 12.49 -10.17
CA VAL A 64 6.96 12.00 -8.93
C VAL A 64 5.91 11.33 -8.05
N GLU A 65 4.73 11.94 -7.91
CA GLU A 65 3.59 11.35 -7.20
C GLU A 65 3.15 10.01 -7.80
N ARG A 66 2.94 9.96 -9.12
CA ARG A 66 2.60 8.70 -9.82
C ARG A 66 3.67 7.64 -9.65
N ALA A 67 4.95 8.02 -9.69
CA ALA A 67 6.06 7.09 -9.53
C ALA A 67 6.06 6.45 -8.13
N VAL A 68 5.76 7.21 -7.07
CA VAL A 68 5.63 6.67 -5.71
C VAL A 68 4.50 5.65 -5.61
N LEU A 69 3.32 5.98 -6.13
CA LEU A 69 2.17 5.07 -6.08
C LEU A 69 2.41 3.80 -6.91
N ALA A 70 2.98 3.94 -8.10
CA ALA A 70 3.30 2.81 -8.97
C ALA A 70 4.35 1.88 -8.33
N ASP A 71 5.34 2.45 -7.62
CA ASP A 71 6.32 1.65 -6.90
C ASP A 71 5.69 0.87 -5.73
N LEU A 72 4.83 1.52 -4.94
CA LEU A 72 4.11 0.86 -3.84
C LEU A 72 3.22 -0.28 -4.37
N GLU A 73 2.47 -0.03 -5.46
CA GLU A 73 1.64 -1.04 -6.10
C GLU A 73 2.48 -2.23 -6.59
N ARG A 74 3.58 -1.96 -7.27
CA ARG A 74 4.51 -2.99 -7.77
C ARG A 74 5.03 -3.86 -6.63
N GLN A 75 5.42 -3.27 -5.49
CA GLN A 75 5.87 -4.02 -4.32
C GLN A 75 4.78 -4.95 -3.77
N LEU A 76 3.56 -4.44 -3.59
CA LEU A 76 2.44 -5.23 -3.08
C LEU A 76 2.04 -6.36 -4.05
N GLN A 77 2.00 -6.06 -5.35
CA GLN A 77 1.70 -7.05 -6.38
C GLN A 77 2.79 -8.13 -6.44
N ALA A 78 4.06 -7.78 -6.29
CA ALA A 78 5.17 -8.74 -6.22
C ALA A 78 5.02 -9.68 -5.01
N LEU A 79 4.67 -9.15 -3.82
CA LEU A 79 4.38 -9.99 -2.65
C LEU A 79 3.20 -10.93 -2.92
N ASN A 80 2.12 -10.44 -3.54
CA ASN A 80 0.94 -11.24 -3.83
C ASN A 80 1.24 -12.34 -4.87
N ALA A 81 2.06 -12.05 -5.87
CA ALA A 81 2.47 -13.02 -6.89
C ALA A 81 3.41 -14.09 -6.35
N ALA A 82 4.21 -13.75 -5.33
CA ALA A 82 5.15 -14.68 -4.67
C ALA A 82 4.51 -15.48 -3.52
N LEU A 83 3.19 -15.41 -3.32
CA LEU A 83 2.51 -16.13 -2.25
C LEU A 83 2.64 -17.66 -2.41
N PRO A 84 3.13 -18.38 -1.39
CA PRO A 84 3.06 -19.84 -1.39
C PRO A 84 1.61 -20.34 -1.32
N ALA A 85 1.39 -21.59 -1.70
CA ALA A 85 0.07 -22.22 -1.57
C ALA A 85 -0.42 -22.18 -0.11
N GLY A 86 -1.72 -21.94 0.08
CA GLY A 86 -2.33 -21.83 1.41
C GLY A 86 -1.96 -20.55 2.18
N HIS A 87 -1.33 -19.57 1.53
CA HIS A 87 -1.02 -18.27 2.12
C HIS A 87 -1.92 -17.16 1.55
N VAL A 88 -2.12 -16.12 2.35
CA VAL A 88 -2.84 -14.90 1.98
C VAL A 88 -2.08 -13.68 2.49
N LEU A 89 -2.26 -12.54 1.82
CA LEU A 89 -1.84 -11.24 2.36
C LEU A 89 -3.03 -10.58 3.04
N VAL A 90 -2.77 -9.89 4.16
CA VAL A 90 -3.75 -9.07 4.88
C VAL A 90 -3.17 -7.66 4.99
N ILE A 91 -3.95 -6.67 4.57
CA ILE A 91 -3.65 -5.26 4.83
C ILE A 91 -3.92 -4.98 6.30
N GLU A 92 -2.84 -4.75 7.07
CA GLU A 92 -2.91 -4.49 8.51
C GLU A 92 -3.08 -2.99 8.81
N SER A 93 -2.74 -2.09 7.88
CA SER A 93 -2.94 -0.64 8.05
C SER A 93 -4.42 -0.25 8.17
N GLU A 94 -4.79 0.46 9.22
CA GLU A 94 -6.17 0.85 9.54
C GLU A 94 -6.45 2.35 9.32
N GLN A 95 -7.61 2.65 8.73
CA GLN A 95 -8.05 4.04 8.56
C GLN A 95 -8.19 4.75 9.91
N GLY A 96 -7.61 5.94 10.01
CA GLY A 96 -7.64 6.76 11.23
C GLY A 96 -6.55 6.43 12.25
N GLN A 97 -5.73 5.39 12.03
CA GLN A 97 -4.58 5.07 12.89
C GLN A 97 -3.26 5.19 12.12
N ASP A 98 -2.94 4.19 11.30
CA ASP A 98 -1.67 4.04 10.60
C ASP A 98 -1.84 3.81 9.09
N TYR A 99 -2.96 4.31 8.55
CA TYR A 99 -3.22 4.22 7.12
C TYR A 99 -2.15 4.99 6.32
N PRO A 100 -1.53 4.34 5.32
CA PRO A 100 -0.48 4.97 4.54
C PRO A 100 -1.04 6.16 3.75
N LYS A 101 -0.21 7.19 3.62
CA LYS A 101 -0.51 8.40 2.86
C LYS A 101 0.73 8.84 2.11
N THR A 102 0.54 9.40 0.93
CA THR A 102 1.59 10.14 0.27
C THR A 102 1.92 11.41 1.05
N ARG A 103 3.19 11.77 1.07
CA ARG A 103 3.72 13.01 1.67
C ARG A 103 4.64 13.65 0.66
N ASP A 104 4.46 14.93 0.40
CA ASP A 104 5.31 15.71 -0.47
C ASP A 104 6.34 16.55 0.31
N ASP A 105 7.47 16.79 -0.32
CA ASP A 105 8.45 17.82 0.04
C ASP A 105 8.87 18.56 -1.23
N LYS A 106 9.12 19.87 -1.10
CA LYS A 106 9.43 20.77 -2.22
C LYS A 106 10.62 21.63 -1.85
N GLN A 107 11.67 21.57 -2.67
CA GLN A 107 12.91 22.28 -2.42
C GLN A 107 13.32 23.11 -3.64
N ASN A 108 13.87 24.29 -3.40
CA ASN A 108 14.55 25.06 -4.44
C ASN A 108 15.97 24.55 -4.60
N VAL A 109 16.35 24.17 -5.81
CA VAL A 109 17.69 23.70 -6.18
C VAL A 109 18.26 24.61 -7.26
N LEU A 110 19.55 24.91 -7.18
CA LEU A 110 20.24 25.69 -8.21
C LEU A 110 20.77 24.73 -9.29
N VAL A 111 20.26 24.85 -10.51
CA VAL A 111 20.69 24.05 -11.67
C VAL A 111 21.12 25.02 -12.77
N ASP A 112 22.38 24.91 -13.22
CA ASP A 112 22.97 25.80 -14.23
C ASP A 112 22.86 27.31 -13.90
N GLY A 113 22.88 27.66 -12.61
CA GLY A 113 22.74 29.04 -12.14
C GLY A 113 21.31 29.57 -12.08
N GLU A 114 20.31 28.74 -12.40
CA GLU A 114 18.89 29.05 -12.27
C GLU A 114 18.25 28.31 -11.09
N ASN A 115 17.35 28.98 -10.38
CA ASN A 115 16.54 28.33 -9.35
C ASN A 115 15.47 27.46 -10.01
N ARG A 116 15.46 26.17 -9.68
CA ARG A 116 14.45 25.19 -10.09
C ARG A 116 13.79 24.55 -8.88
N LEU A 117 12.55 24.10 -9.04
CA LEU A 117 11.84 23.33 -8.02
C LEU A 117 12.15 21.84 -8.19
N ARG A 118 12.54 21.20 -7.09
CA ARG A 118 12.67 19.75 -6.96
C ARG A 118 11.55 19.24 -6.06
N PHE A 119 10.84 18.22 -6.53
CA PHE A 119 9.76 17.57 -5.81
C PHE A 119 10.23 16.22 -5.30
N ALA A 120 9.86 15.88 -4.07
CA ALA A 120 10.04 14.58 -3.48
C ALA A 120 8.70 14.09 -2.94
N TRP A 121 8.37 12.83 -3.17
CA TRP A 121 7.20 12.19 -2.61
C TRP A 121 7.61 10.92 -1.88
N ARG A 122 6.90 10.57 -0.81
CA ARG A 122 7.06 9.31 -0.10
C ARG A 122 5.73 8.79 0.45
N VAL A 123 5.68 7.50 0.76
CA VAL A 123 4.59 6.89 1.55
C VAL A 123 4.98 6.91 3.02
N ASP A 124 4.19 7.59 3.85
CA ASP A 124 4.46 7.76 5.28
C ASP A 124 3.15 8.05 6.07
N PRO A 125 2.69 7.12 6.95
CA PRO A 125 3.36 5.88 7.38
C PRO A 125 3.42 4.80 6.27
N PRO A 126 4.28 3.76 6.41
CA PRO A 126 4.35 2.66 5.44
C PRO A 126 3.05 1.86 5.39
N LEU A 127 2.81 1.21 4.24
CA LEU A 127 1.70 0.26 4.11
C LEU A 127 2.09 -1.06 4.78
N ARG A 128 1.40 -1.41 5.86
CA ARG A 128 1.63 -2.65 6.61
C ARG A 128 0.85 -3.81 6.04
N VAL A 129 1.55 -4.90 5.79
CA VAL A 129 1.00 -6.11 5.17
C VAL A 129 1.48 -7.33 5.94
N GLY A 130 0.57 -8.16 6.43
CA GLY A 130 0.88 -9.46 7.00
C GLY A 130 0.70 -10.55 5.95
N ARG A 131 1.67 -11.46 5.81
CA ARG A 131 1.47 -12.75 5.16
C ARG A 131 1.03 -13.76 6.21
N TYR A 132 -0.10 -14.39 5.96
CA TYR A 132 -0.68 -15.40 6.82
C TYR A 132 -0.71 -16.73 6.10
N ARG A 133 -0.50 -17.81 6.85
CA ARG A 133 -0.62 -19.18 6.35
C ARG A 133 -1.74 -19.91 7.06
N LEU A 134 -2.37 -20.85 6.37
CA LEU A 134 -3.23 -21.84 7.03
C LEU A 134 -2.44 -22.56 8.14
N ARG A 135 -3.10 -22.77 9.28
CA ARG A 135 -2.53 -23.51 10.41
C ARG A 135 -2.27 -24.96 10.07
#